data_AF-A0A3A4WF10-F1
#
_entry.id   AF-A0A3A4WF10-F1
#
_cell.length_a   1.000
_cell.length_b   1.000
_cell.length_c   1.000
_cell.angle_alpha   90.00
_cell.angle_beta   90.00
_cell.angle_gamma   90.00
#
_symmetry.space_group_name_H-M   'P 1'
#
loop_
_entity.id
_entity.type
_entity.pdbx_description
1 polymer ?
#
loop_
_entity_poly.entity_id
_entity_poly.type
_entity_poly.pdbx_seq_one_letter_code
_entity_poly.pdbx_strand_id
1 'polypeptide(L)'
;MADEHGLAKSDGSGGSEQLPMDIEVDAQGFASPEDVAAFRDRFLRLLERRTAIYTMGDSTSVPKHVAIDILLSVCFVLGIDPDQPEVPDRLLTVDLEDEFRRRLAQIECKVELSGKLWQDVCATMPPIPNTALQHTVASIGDFPKRYDFRSMAHEVPCVFDYPLCHPVPDTLLGVDYINEYLRRLLVESDFLRRFELDACIGVLERSSPDYVDLLVNLYEPIATNAIGRAVIGKSPMPLRVSEEERVEIVARLGSLDETGRARVLLEAALRVSEAVGVDDDGAREYLRALVPELLPRIEAGLVPGELRGVFV
;
A
#
# COMPACT_ATOMS: atom_id res chain seq x y z
N MET A 1 52.46 55.26 25.40
CA MET A 1 52.74 55.97 26.66
C MET A 1 51.83 57.17 26.67
N ALA A 2 51.08 57.36 27.77
CA ALA A 2 49.99 58.30 28.03
C ALA A 2 48.55 57.81 27.67
N ASP A 3 47.93 57.24 28.72
CA ASP A 3 46.66 57.65 29.37
C ASP A 3 45.33 57.45 28.64
N GLU A 4 44.39 56.63 29.12
CA GLU A 4 43.61 56.56 30.38
C GLU A 4 42.22 57.20 30.26
N HIS A 5 41.22 56.34 30.45
CA HIS A 5 39.95 56.52 31.16
C HIS A 5 38.88 57.55 30.72
N GLY A 6 37.63 57.07 30.68
CA GLY A 6 36.46 57.91 30.94
C GLY A 6 35.13 57.41 30.38
N LEU A 7 34.38 56.66 31.19
CA LEU A 7 32.97 56.33 30.99
C LEU A 7 32.09 57.60 30.89
N ALA A 8 31.10 57.60 30.00
CA ALA A 8 29.83 58.30 30.20
C ALA A 8 28.68 57.62 29.43
N LYS A 9 27.59 57.37 30.15
CA LYS A 9 26.31 56.82 29.69
C LYS A 9 25.60 57.78 28.74
N SER A 10 24.87 57.24 27.76
CA SER A 10 23.68 57.90 27.23
C SER A 10 22.62 56.86 26.91
N ASP A 11 21.45 57.07 27.50
CA ASP A 11 20.22 56.30 27.32
C ASP A 11 19.67 56.52 25.90
N GLY A 12 19.24 55.44 25.27
CA GLY A 12 18.55 55.44 23.99
C GLY A 12 17.52 54.32 23.97
N SER A 13 16.32 54.65 24.42
CA SER A 13 15.10 53.84 24.32
C SER A 13 14.76 53.53 22.87
N GLY A 14 14.49 52.26 22.57
CA GLY A 14 13.98 51.79 21.28
C GLY A 14 13.58 50.32 21.42
N GLY A 15 12.34 50.09 21.82
CA GLY A 15 11.80 48.76 22.08
C GLY A 15 11.76 47.86 20.84
N SER A 16 12.03 46.58 21.07
CA SER A 16 11.35 45.49 20.38
C SER A 16 11.19 44.36 21.40
N GLU A 17 9.93 44.12 21.76
CA GLU A 17 9.49 42.96 22.49
C GLU A 17 9.95 41.70 21.77
N GLN A 18 10.79 40.91 22.42
CA GLN A 18 10.89 39.48 22.16
C GLN A 18 10.60 38.78 23.47
N LEU A 19 9.32 38.39 23.59
CA LEU A 19 8.82 37.46 24.59
C LEU A 19 9.64 36.16 24.57
N PRO A 20 9.80 35.50 25.73
CA PRO A 20 10.42 34.20 25.80
C PRO A 20 9.53 33.18 25.05
N MET A 21 10.13 32.45 24.11
CA MET A 21 9.57 31.18 23.64
C MET A 21 9.68 30.17 24.78
N ASP A 22 8.69 30.19 25.67
CA ASP A 22 8.30 28.98 26.38
C ASP A 22 7.72 28.05 25.31
N ILE A 23 8.58 27.15 24.81
CA ILE A 23 8.11 25.94 24.12
C ILE A 23 7.47 25.11 25.22
N GLU A 24 6.17 25.32 25.43
CA GLU A 24 5.31 24.30 26.05
C GLU A 24 5.41 23.07 25.16
N VAL A 25 6.32 22.18 25.56
CA VAL A 25 6.30 20.79 25.18
C VAL A 25 4.97 20.26 25.69
N ASP A 26 4.03 20.12 24.75
CA ASP A 26 2.72 19.54 24.99
C ASP A 26 2.91 18.26 25.79
N ALA A 27 2.46 18.28 27.04
CA ALA A 27 2.53 17.15 27.92
C ALA A 27 1.65 16.07 27.26
N GLN A 28 2.27 15.05 26.68
CA GLN A 28 1.61 13.78 26.37
C GLN A 28 1.10 13.20 27.70
N GLY A 29 -0.07 13.67 28.11
CA GLY A 29 -0.80 13.15 29.24
C GLY A 29 -1.37 11.81 28.82
N PHE A 30 -0.76 10.72 29.29
CA PHE A 30 -1.41 9.42 29.24
C PHE A 30 -2.85 9.55 29.74
N ALA A 31 -3.79 8.98 28.99
CA ALA A 31 -5.20 8.91 29.35
C ALA A 31 -5.37 8.54 30.82
N SER A 32 -6.15 9.32 31.58
CA SER A 32 -6.39 8.96 32.97
C SER A 32 -7.17 7.63 33.03
N PRO A 33 -6.99 6.81 34.08
CA PRO A 33 -7.79 5.59 34.25
C PRO A 33 -9.30 5.85 34.22
N GLU A 34 -9.73 7.04 34.64
CA GLU A 34 -11.13 7.47 34.60
C GLU A 34 -11.61 7.72 33.16
N ASP A 35 -10.79 8.34 32.31
CA ASP A 35 -11.12 8.56 30.89
C ASP A 35 -11.28 7.25 30.12
N VAL A 36 -10.39 6.29 30.39
CA VAL A 36 -10.46 4.96 29.77
C VAL A 36 -11.70 4.20 30.25
N ALA A 37 -12.06 4.29 31.54
CA ALA A 37 -13.28 3.69 32.06
C ALA A 37 -14.53 4.32 31.44
N ALA A 38 -14.58 5.66 31.35
CA ALA A 38 -15.68 6.38 30.72
C ALA A 38 -15.81 6.04 29.22
N PHE A 39 -14.69 5.88 28.51
CA PHE A 39 -14.68 5.40 27.12
C PHE A 39 -15.28 3.99 27.01
N ARG A 40 -14.87 3.06 27.88
CA ARG A 40 -15.39 1.67 27.86
C ARG A 40 -16.90 1.64 28.00
N ASP A 41 -17.47 2.42 28.92
CA ASP A 41 -18.92 2.50 29.10
C ASP A 41 -19.63 3.03 27.86
N ARG A 42 -19.10 4.08 27.23
CA ARG A 42 -19.66 4.62 25.98
C ARG A 42 -19.54 3.63 24.82
N PHE A 43 -18.42 2.92 24.73
CA PHE A 43 -18.17 1.92 23.69
C PHE A 43 -19.10 0.72 23.83
N LEU A 44 -19.33 0.22 25.04
CA LEU A 44 -20.29 -0.86 25.30
C LEU A 44 -21.73 -0.45 24.93
N ARG A 45 -22.14 0.79 25.21
CA ARG A 45 -23.46 1.30 24.78
C ARG A 45 -23.58 1.37 23.25
N LEU A 46 -22.52 1.79 22.56
CA LEU A 46 -22.47 1.77 21.10
C LEU A 46 -22.65 0.34 20.58
N LEU A 47 -21.92 -0.63 21.13
CA LEU A 47 -22.06 -2.04 20.76
C LEU A 47 -23.45 -2.59 21.02
N GLU A 48 -24.06 -2.28 22.17
CA GLU A 48 -25.43 -2.67 22.50
C GLU A 48 -26.40 -2.16 21.43
N ARG A 49 -26.28 -0.87 21.08
CA ARG A 49 -27.12 -0.28 20.03
C ARG A 49 -26.87 -0.91 18.67
N ARG A 50 -25.62 -1.20 18.31
CA ARG A 50 -25.27 -1.87 17.05
C ARG A 50 -25.84 -3.28 16.98
N THR A 51 -25.83 -3.99 18.10
CA THR A 51 -26.44 -5.32 18.23
C THR A 51 -27.95 -5.25 18.07
N ALA A 52 -28.61 -4.29 18.70
CA ALA A 52 -30.05 -4.08 18.54
C ALA A 52 -30.43 -3.74 17.08
N ILE A 53 -29.62 -2.94 16.37
CA ILE A 53 -29.84 -2.65 14.96
C ILE A 53 -29.68 -3.92 14.10
N TYR A 54 -28.67 -4.75 14.39
CA TYR A 54 -28.44 -6.01 13.68
C TYR A 54 -29.60 -6.99 13.86
N THR A 55 -30.15 -7.11 15.07
CA THR A 55 -31.29 -7.99 15.37
C THR A 55 -32.65 -7.38 15.01
N MET A 56 -32.68 -6.19 14.41
CA MET A 56 -33.90 -5.39 14.19
C MET A 56 -34.71 -5.14 15.47
N GLY A 57 -34.10 -5.27 16.65
CA GLY A 57 -34.76 -5.16 17.95
C GLY A 57 -35.51 -6.41 18.40
N ASP A 58 -35.51 -7.49 17.61
CA ASP A 58 -36.28 -8.72 17.87
C ASP A 58 -35.62 -9.62 18.93
N SER A 59 -34.34 -9.39 19.23
CA SER A 59 -33.60 -10.16 20.22
C SER A 59 -32.62 -9.28 20.98
N THR A 60 -32.52 -9.53 22.29
CA THR A 60 -31.53 -8.93 23.19
C THR A 60 -30.24 -9.74 23.28
N SER A 61 -30.15 -10.86 22.54
CA SER A 61 -28.95 -11.70 22.48
C SER A 61 -28.65 -12.16 21.06
N VAL A 62 -27.35 -12.36 20.80
CA VAL A 62 -26.84 -12.88 19.53
C VAL A 62 -25.85 -14.01 19.81
N PRO A 63 -25.62 -14.92 18.84
CA PRO A 63 -24.54 -15.90 18.94
C PRO A 63 -23.18 -15.23 19.16
N LYS A 64 -22.27 -15.92 19.85
CA LYS A 64 -20.93 -15.38 20.17
C LYS A 64 -20.16 -14.88 18.94
N HIS A 65 -20.22 -15.60 17.82
CA HIS A 65 -19.53 -15.19 16.59
C HIS A 65 -20.09 -13.86 16.05
N VAL A 66 -21.43 -13.71 16.00
CA VAL A 66 -22.07 -12.45 15.60
C VAL A 66 -21.68 -11.28 16.52
N ALA A 67 -21.59 -11.50 17.84
CA ALA A 67 -21.13 -10.47 18.76
C ALA A 67 -19.68 -10.04 18.48
N ILE A 68 -18.81 -11.00 18.12
CA ILE A 68 -17.42 -10.74 17.73
C ILE A 68 -17.39 -9.95 16.42
N ASP A 69 -18.18 -10.32 15.42
CA ASP A 69 -18.17 -9.64 14.12
C ASP A 69 -18.67 -8.19 14.24
N ILE A 70 -19.71 -7.95 15.04
CA ILE A 70 -20.20 -6.59 15.34
C ILE A 70 -19.12 -5.79 16.07
N LEU A 71 -18.43 -6.39 17.05
CA LEU A 71 -17.31 -5.76 17.75
C LEU A 71 -16.20 -5.36 16.77
N LEU A 72 -15.75 -6.29 15.91
CA LEU A 72 -14.71 -6.05 14.91
C LEU A 72 -15.14 -4.97 13.91
N SER A 73 -16.39 -4.97 13.48
CA SER A 73 -16.93 -3.91 12.62
C SER A 73 -16.90 -2.55 13.31
N VAL A 74 -17.24 -2.47 14.60
CA VAL A 74 -17.20 -1.20 15.34
C VAL A 74 -15.76 -0.72 15.55
N CYS A 75 -14.85 -1.62 15.90
CA CYS A 75 -13.42 -1.32 16.00
C CYS A 75 -12.87 -0.81 14.66
N PHE A 76 -13.16 -1.49 13.55
CA PHE A 76 -12.76 -1.07 12.21
C PHE A 76 -13.29 0.34 11.87
N VAL A 77 -14.59 0.57 12.05
CA VAL A 77 -15.20 1.88 11.75
C VAL A 77 -14.54 2.97 12.59
N LEU A 78 -14.26 2.72 13.88
CA LEU A 78 -13.61 3.71 14.76
C LEU A 78 -12.10 3.82 14.56
N GLY A 79 -11.47 2.91 13.81
CA GLY A 79 -10.01 2.81 13.68
C GLY A 79 -9.33 2.44 14.99
N ILE A 80 -9.88 1.43 15.67
CA ILE A 80 -9.32 0.80 16.87
C ILE A 80 -8.77 -0.56 16.45
N ASP A 81 -7.53 -0.84 16.83
CA ASP A 81 -6.94 -2.17 16.70
C ASP A 81 -7.35 -3.00 17.93
N PRO A 82 -8.14 -4.08 17.77
CA PRO A 82 -8.60 -4.89 18.91
C PRO A 82 -7.46 -5.65 19.61
N ASP A 83 -6.31 -5.82 18.96
CA ASP A 83 -5.14 -6.50 19.53
C ASP A 83 -4.22 -5.56 20.32
N GLN A 84 -4.48 -4.25 20.26
CA GLN A 84 -3.72 -3.25 21.02
C GLN A 84 -4.47 -2.84 22.30
N PRO A 85 -3.76 -2.71 23.44
CA PRO A 85 -4.36 -2.32 24.70
C PRO A 85 -4.71 -0.82 24.77
N GLU A 86 -4.08 0.02 23.94
CA GLU A 86 -4.29 1.46 23.94
C GLU A 86 -5.53 1.88 23.16
N VAL A 87 -6.35 2.72 23.80
CA VAL A 87 -7.43 3.44 23.11
C VAL A 87 -6.83 4.70 22.49
N PRO A 88 -7.08 5.00 21.20
CA PRO A 88 -6.62 6.25 20.61
C PRO A 88 -7.15 7.47 21.38
N ASP A 89 -6.27 8.36 21.85
CA ASP A 89 -6.63 9.51 22.70
C ASP A 89 -7.75 10.36 22.11
N ARG A 90 -7.77 10.49 20.77
CA ARG A 90 -8.82 11.17 20.01
C ARG A 90 -10.24 10.64 20.25
N LEU A 91 -10.41 9.43 20.77
CA LEU A 91 -11.70 8.80 21.05
C LEU A 91 -12.17 8.99 22.50
N LEU A 92 -11.28 9.46 23.39
CA LEU A 92 -11.58 9.58 24.83
C LEU A 92 -12.51 10.75 25.14
N THR A 93 -12.54 11.78 24.30
CA THR A 93 -13.27 13.03 24.55
C THR A 93 -14.44 13.29 23.59
N VAL A 94 -14.53 12.52 22.50
CA VAL A 94 -15.57 12.70 21.46
C VAL A 94 -16.86 11.97 21.81
N ASP A 95 -17.97 12.42 21.21
CA ASP A 95 -19.18 11.62 21.12
C ASP A 95 -18.95 10.44 20.16
N LEU A 96 -18.93 9.22 20.71
CA LEU A 96 -18.62 8.01 19.94
C LEU A 96 -19.68 7.69 18.89
N GLU A 97 -20.95 8.07 19.10
CA GLU A 97 -22.03 7.79 18.14
C GLU A 97 -21.93 8.71 16.93
N ASP A 98 -21.64 9.99 17.16
CA ASP A 98 -21.42 10.95 16.09
C ASP A 98 -20.13 10.64 15.33
N GLU A 99 -19.05 10.27 16.03
CA GLU A 99 -17.80 9.84 15.41
C GLU A 99 -17.99 8.56 14.58
N PHE A 100 -18.72 7.58 15.11
CA PHE A 100 -19.06 6.35 14.39
C PHE A 100 -19.84 6.65 13.11
N ARG A 101 -20.89 7.48 13.20
CA ARG A 101 -21.71 7.86 12.02
C ARG A 101 -20.89 8.60 10.97
N ARG A 102 -20.02 9.52 11.39
CA ARG A 102 -19.12 10.26 10.52
C ARG A 102 -18.16 9.33 9.78
N ARG A 103 -17.54 8.38 10.48
CA ARG A 103 -16.62 7.40 9.87
C ARG A 103 -17.34 6.38 8.98
N LEU A 104 -18.56 5.99 9.35
CA LEU A 104 -19.39 5.14 8.51
C LEU A 104 -19.70 5.80 7.15
N ALA A 105 -20.00 7.11 7.14
CA ALA A 105 -20.17 7.87 5.90
C ALA A 105 -18.88 7.94 5.07
N GLN A 106 -17.70 8.00 5.72
CA GLN A 106 -16.42 7.93 5.00
C GLN A 106 -16.21 6.55 4.35
N ILE A 107 -16.59 5.47 5.04
CA ILE A 107 -16.55 4.11 4.48
C ILE A 107 -17.48 4.01 3.27
N GLU A 108 -18.68 4.58 3.33
CA GLU A 108 -19.60 4.63 2.19
C GLU A 108 -18.97 5.32 0.97
N CYS A 109 -18.32 6.48 1.16
CA CYS A 109 -17.56 7.15 0.09
C CYS A 109 -16.42 6.27 -0.46
N LYS A 110 -15.74 5.52 0.39
CA LYS A 110 -14.68 4.57 -0.03
C LYS A 110 -15.25 3.39 -0.84
N VAL A 111 -16.48 2.97 -0.56
CA VAL A 111 -17.17 1.93 -1.33
C VAL A 111 -17.51 2.45 -2.73
N GLU A 112 -17.98 3.69 -2.84
CA GLU A 112 -18.18 4.33 -4.14
C GLU A 112 -16.86 4.46 -4.93
N LEU A 113 -15.76 4.80 -4.24
CA LEU A 113 -14.43 4.82 -4.85
C LEU A 113 -14.02 3.45 -5.38
N SER A 114 -14.28 2.37 -4.66
CA SER A 114 -13.96 1.01 -5.12
C SER A 114 -14.64 0.68 -6.45
N GLY A 115 -15.90 1.13 -6.64
CA GLY A 115 -16.62 0.97 -7.90
C GLY A 115 -15.97 1.74 -9.05
N LYS A 116 -15.45 2.95 -8.80
CA LYS A 116 -14.72 3.75 -9.80
C LYS A 116 -13.38 3.11 -10.15
N LEU A 117 -12.59 2.71 -9.14
CA LEU A 117 -11.31 2.02 -9.35
C LEU A 117 -11.49 0.72 -10.13
N TRP A 118 -12.56 -0.04 -9.85
CA TRP A 118 -12.88 -1.25 -10.59
C TRP A 118 -13.18 -0.96 -12.07
N GLN A 119 -13.95 0.09 -12.37
CA GLN A 119 -14.20 0.52 -13.74
C GLN A 119 -12.90 0.91 -14.46
N ASP A 120 -12.01 1.63 -13.77
CA ASP A 120 -10.69 2.00 -14.30
C ASP A 120 -9.84 0.75 -14.57
N VAL A 121 -9.85 -0.27 -13.70
CA VAL A 121 -9.15 -1.54 -13.93
C VAL A 121 -9.71 -2.21 -15.19
N CYS A 122 -11.03 -2.32 -15.32
CA CYS A 122 -11.65 -2.92 -16.51
C CYS A 122 -11.28 -2.17 -17.80
N ALA A 123 -11.11 -0.85 -17.73
CA ALA A 123 -10.73 -0.02 -18.87
C ALA A 123 -9.22 -0.05 -19.19
N THR A 124 -8.37 -0.32 -18.20
CA THR A 124 -6.90 -0.31 -18.33
C THR A 124 -6.28 -1.70 -18.43
N MET A 125 -7.05 -2.76 -18.25
CA MET A 125 -6.59 -4.14 -18.37
C MET A 125 -5.96 -4.42 -19.74
N PRO A 126 -4.70 -4.87 -19.80
CA PRO A 126 -4.10 -5.27 -21.07
C PRO A 126 -4.80 -6.53 -21.61
N PRO A 127 -4.83 -6.75 -22.93
CA PRO A 127 -5.43 -7.94 -23.55
C PRO A 127 -4.54 -9.19 -23.41
N ILE A 128 -3.96 -9.41 -22.22
CA ILE A 128 -3.15 -10.57 -21.87
C ILE A 128 -4.06 -11.57 -21.13
N PRO A 129 -4.18 -12.82 -21.60
CA PRO A 129 -5.05 -13.80 -20.97
C PRO A 129 -4.46 -14.29 -19.64
N ASN A 130 -5.26 -14.24 -18.57
CA ASN A 130 -5.00 -14.95 -17.32
C ASN A 130 -6.33 -15.19 -16.58
N THR A 131 -6.63 -16.46 -16.32
CA THR A 131 -7.90 -16.92 -15.75
C THR A 131 -8.09 -16.37 -14.34
N ALA A 132 -7.06 -16.42 -13.49
CA ALA A 132 -7.12 -15.92 -12.11
C ALA A 132 -7.43 -14.42 -12.03
N LEU A 133 -6.80 -13.62 -12.90
CA LEU A 133 -7.02 -12.18 -13.00
C LEU A 133 -8.45 -11.87 -13.42
N GLN A 134 -8.96 -12.55 -14.46
CA GLN A 134 -10.34 -12.36 -14.91
C GLN A 134 -11.35 -12.72 -13.82
N HIS A 135 -11.18 -13.85 -13.13
CA HIS A 135 -12.06 -14.24 -12.03
C HIS A 135 -11.99 -13.26 -10.84
N THR A 136 -10.79 -12.80 -10.48
CA THR A 136 -10.60 -11.85 -9.38
C THR A 136 -11.25 -10.51 -9.69
N VAL A 137 -11.04 -9.94 -10.89
CA VAL A 137 -11.68 -8.69 -11.30
C VAL A 137 -13.20 -8.84 -11.36
N ALA A 138 -13.73 -9.96 -11.86
CA ALA A 138 -15.17 -10.22 -11.86
C ALA A 138 -15.75 -10.32 -10.43
N SER A 139 -15.05 -11.01 -9.53
CA SER A 139 -15.40 -11.15 -8.10
C SER A 139 -15.54 -9.79 -7.40
N ILE A 140 -14.61 -8.86 -7.68
CA ILE A 140 -14.62 -7.51 -7.11
C ILE A 140 -15.77 -6.66 -7.68
N GLY A 141 -16.24 -6.92 -8.91
CA GLY A 141 -17.27 -6.08 -9.56
C GLY A 141 -18.60 -6.01 -8.81
N ASP A 142 -18.95 -7.05 -8.06
CA ASP A 142 -20.16 -7.10 -7.23
C ASP A 142 -19.96 -6.57 -5.80
N PHE A 143 -18.72 -6.27 -5.40
CA PHE A 143 -18.38 -5.83 -4.05
C PHE A 143 -19.23 -4.64 -3.56
N PRO A 144 -19.40 -3.53 -4.31
CA PRO A 144 -20.15 -2.38 -3.81
C PRO A 144 -21.62 -2.68 -3.49
N LYS A 145 -22.20 -3.70 -4.13
CA LYS A 145 -23.60 -4.11 -3.91
C LYS A 145 -23.75 -5.09 -2.76
N ARG A 146 -22.75 -5.95 -2.53
CA ARG A 146 -22.80 -7.05 -1.54
C ARG A 146 -22.23 -6.68 -0.18
N TYR A 147 -21.42 -5.63 -0.10
CA TYR A 147 -20.69 -5.28 1.09
C TYR A 147 -21.57 -4.62 2.17
N ASP A 148 -21.79 -5.32 3.28
CA ASP A 148 -22.48 -4.78 4.46
C ASP A 148 -21.52 -3.98 5.34
N PHE A 149 -21.25 -2.75 4.94
CA PHE A 149 -20.44 -1.84 5.75
C PHE A 149 -21.14 -1.35 7.03
N ARG A 150 -22.43 -1.63 7.24
CA ARG A 150 -23.17 -1.16 8.42
C ARG A 150 -23.02 -2.10 9.61
N SER A 151 -22.81 -3.39 9.34
CA SER A 151 -22.66 -4.40 10.39
C SER A 151 -21.37 -5.20 10.30
N MET A 152 -20.77 -5.29 9.10
CA MET A 152 -19.62 -6.15 8.78
C MET A 152 -18.54 -5.36 8.03
N ALA A 153 -18.26 -4.13 8.48
CA ALA A 153 -17.33 -3.20 7.80
C ALA A 153 -15.87 -3.67 7.76
N HIS A 154 -15.50 -4.67 8.53
CA HIS A 154 -14.15 -5.20 8.55
C HIS A 154 -13.96 -6.35 7.54
N GLU A 155 -15.04 -6.96 7.05
CA GLU A 155 -14.96 -8.13 6.19
C GLU A 155 -14.50 -7.79 4.78
N VAL A 156 -13.72 -8.68 4.19
CA VAL A 156 -13.34 -8.62 2.77
C VAL A 156 -14.08 -9.73 2.03
N PRO A 157 -15.28 -9.48 1.48
CA PRO A 157 -16.18 -10.53 0.98
C PRO A 157 -15.84 -10.99 -0.45
N CYS A 158 -14.58 -10.87 -0.86
CA CYS A 158 -14.09 -11.18 -2.20
C CYS A 158 -13.02 -12.27 -2.14
N VAL A 159 -13.02 -13.15 -3.14
CA VAL A 159 -11.92 -14.11 -3.36
C VAL A 159 -10.91 -13.48 -4.32
N PHE A 160 -9.63 -13.55 -3.95
CA PHE A 160 -8.50 -13.04 -4.72
C PHE A 160 -7.58 -14.19 -5.11
N ASP A 161 -7.75 -14.69 -6.34
CA ASP A 161 -6.90 -15.75 -6.87
C ASP A 161 -5.67 -15.20 -7.59
N TYR A 162 -5.75 -13.97 -8.10
CA TYR A 162 -4.63 -13.31 -8.78
C TYR A 162 -3.68 -12.63 -7.78
N PRO A 163 -2.41 -13.07 -7.72
CA PRO A 163 -1.42 -12.44 -6.86
C PRO A 163 -0.93 -11.12 -7.47
N LEU A 164 -0.91 -10.07 -6.67
CA LEU A 164 -0.21 -8.82 -7.00
C LEU A 164 1.30 -9.00 -6.83
N CYS A 165 2.09 -8.18 -7.53
CA CYS A 165 3.53 -8.13 -7.39
C CYS A 165 3.92 -7.78 -5.96
N HIS A 166 3.27 -6.76 -5.41
CA HIS A 166 3.34 -6.41 -3.99
C HIS A 166 2.01 -6.71 -3.31
N PRO A 167 1.91 -7.75 -2.46
CA PRO A 167 0.70 -8.11 -1.74
C PRO A 167 0.18 -6.97 -0.86
N VAL A 168 -1.14 -6.80 -0.82
CA VAL A 168 -1.79 -5.86 0.10
C VAL A 168 -1.51 -6.31 1.54
N PRO A 169 -1.08 -5.42 2.45
CA PRO A 169 -0.85 -5.79 3.84
C PRO A 169 -2.11 -6.35 4.50
N ASP A 170 -1.95 -7.45 5.25
CA ASP A 170 -3.05 -8.10 5.98
C ASP A 170 -3.65 -7.22 7.09
N THR A 171 -3.00 -6.10 7.42
CA THR A 171 -3.51 -5.08 8.34
C THR A 171 -4.61 -4.21 7.74
N LEU A 172 -4.75 -4.18 6.40
CA LEU A 172 -5.86 -3.52 5.74
C LEU A 172 -7.06 -4.46 5.69
N LEU A 173 -8.22 -3.93 6.08
CA LEU A 173 -9.47 -4.69 6.16
C LEU A 173 -10.58 -3.97 5.39
N GLY A 174 -11.68 -4.67 5.19
CA GLY A 174 -12.88 -4.12 4.55
C GLY A 174 -12.60 -3.43 3.21
N VAL A 175 -13.27 -2.30 3.02
CA VAL A 175 -13.13 -1.47 1.81
C VAL A 175 -11.72 -0.91 1.60
N ASP A 176 -10.91 -0.78 2.65
CA ASP A 176 -9.55 -0.27 2.53
C ASP A 176 -8.63 -1.28 1.83
N TYR A 177 -8.80 -2.57 2.12
CA TYR A 177 -8.13 -3.65 1.38
C TYR A 177 -8.51 -3.63 -0.10
N ILE A 178 -9.81 -3.56 -0.41
CA ILE A 178 -10.31 -3.58 -1.81
C ILE A 178 -9.73 -2.40 -2.61
N ASN A 179 -9.78 -1.21 -2.04
CA ASN A 179 -9.26 -0.01 -2.70
C ASN A 179 -7.76 -0.09 -2.92
N GLU A 180 -7.00 -0.61 -1.95
CA GLU A 180 -5.56 -0.78 -2.11
C GLU A 180 -5.22 -1.83 -3.17
N TYR A 181 -5.94 -2.97 -3.17
CA TYR A 181 -5.79 -4.00 -4.20
C TYR A 181 -6.00 -3.43 -5.60
N LEU A 182 -7.11 -2.71 -5.81
CA LEU A 182 -7.42 -2.11 -7.11
C LEU A 182 -6.41 -1.05 -7.53
N ARG A 183 -5.91 -0.21 -6.62
CA ARG A 183 -4.87 0.78 -6.93
C ARG A 183 -3.58 0.12 -7.40
N ARG A 184 -3.13 -0.94 -6.74
CA ARG A 184 -1.93 -1.69 -7.16
C ARG A 184 -2.16 -2.36 -8.50
N LEU A 185 -3.32 -2.98 -8.70
CA LEU A 185 -3.66 -3.61 -9.97
C LEU A 185 -3.72 -2.59 -11.12
N LEU A 186 -4.17 -1.35 -10.87
CA LEU A 186 -4.11 -0.26 -11.84
C LEU A 186 -2.68 0.10 -12.22
N VAL A 187 -1.78 0.20 -11.24
CA VAL A 187 -0.35 0.48 -11.48
C VAL A 187 0.26 -0.64 -12.34
N GLU A 188 0.00 -1.90 -11.99
CA GLU A 188 0.47 -3.05 -12.77
C GLU A 188 -0.08 -3.05 -14.20
N SER A 189 -1.39 -2.85 -14.36
CA SER A 189 -2.06 -2.85 -15.66
C SER A 189 -1.59 -1.70 -16.55
N ASP A 190 -1.41 -0.51 -15.98
CA ASP A 190 -0.87 0.65 -16.70
C ASP A 190 0.55 0.40 -17.19
N PHE A 191 1.41 -0.19 -16.35
CA PHE A 191 2.76 -0.54 -16.75
C PHE A 191 2.79 -1.54 -17.90
N LEU A 192 1.99 -2.60 -17.82
CA LEU A 192 1.90 -3.62 -18.87
C LEU A 192 1.49 -3.06 -20.23
N ARG A 193 0.56 -2.09 -20.26
CA ARG A 193 0.10 -1.44 -21.50
C ARG A 193 1.15 -0.59 -22.21
N ARG A 194 2.27 -0.27 -21.54
CA ARG A 194 3.36 0.54 -22.13
C ARG A 194 4.29 -0.29 -23.01
N PHE A 195 4.10 -1.61 -23.05
CA PHE A 195 4.86 -2.53 -23.87
C PHE A 195 3.98 -3.15 -24.95
N GLU A 196 4.63 -3.58 -26.04
CA GLU A 196 3.97 -4.33 -27.09
C GLU A 196 3.44 -5.68 -26.56
N LEU A 197 2.22 -6.03 -26.93
CA LEU A 197 1.54 -7.24 -26.44
C LEU A 197 2.37 -8.51 -26.67
N ASP A 198 2.93 -8.67 -27.87
CA ASP A 198 3.74 -9.85 -28.23
C ASP A 198 5.03 -9.93 -27.39
N ALA A 199 5.59 -8.78 -26.99
CA ALA A 199 6.78 -8.75 -26.13
C ALA A 199 6.42 -9.21 -24.71
N CYS A 200 5.28 -8.75 -24.18
CA CYS A 200 4.75 -9.19 -22.89
C CYS A 200 4.46 -10.70 -22.88
N ILE A 201 3.70 -11.20 -23.85
CA ILE A 201 3.39 -12.63 -23.99
C ILE A 201 4.68 -13.45 -24.11
N GLY A 202 5.63 -13.01 -24.92
CA GLY A 202 6.89 -13.73 -25.09
C GLY A 202 7.75 -13.81 -23.82
N VAL A 203 7.67 -12.84 -22.90
CA VAL A 203 8.29 -12.96 -21.58
C VAL A 203 7.53 -13.96 -20.72
N LEU A 204 6.19 -13.82 -20.66
CA LEU A 204 5.34 -14.69 -19.84
C LEU A 204 5.47 -16.16 -20.24
N GLU A 205 5.45 -16.49 -21.53
CA GLU A 205 5.64 -17.86 -22.03
C GLU A 205 7.01 -18.44 -21.67
N ARG A 206 8.07 -17.61 -21.66
CA ARG A 206 9.43 -18.06 -21.29
C ARG A 206 9.59 -18.22 -19.78
N SER A 207 8.95 -17.37 -18.99
CA SER A 207 8.97 -17.45 -17.52
C SER A 207 8.04 -18.53 -16.98
N SER A 208 6.88 -18.73 -17.61
CA SER A 208 5.80 -19.63 -17.17
C SER A 208 4.94 -20.03 -18.39
N PRO A 209 5.24 -21.14 -19.07
CA PRO A 209 4.54 -21.54 -20.29
C PRO A 209 3.00 -21.63 -20.16
N ASP A 210 2.52 -22.03 -18.97
CA ASP A 210 1.09 -22.18 -18.68
C ASP A 210 0.51 -20.96 -17.93
N TYR A 211 1.10 -19.77 -18.05
CA TYR A 211 0.72 -18.57 -17.27
C TYR A 211 -0.77 -18.20 -17.35
N VAL A 212 -1.48 -18.62 -18.40
CA VAL A 212 -2.91 -18.37 -18.57
C VAL A 212 -3.73 -19.00 -17.44
N ASP A 213 -3.36 -20.21 -17.02
CA ASP A 213 -4.11 -20.99 -16.02
C ASP A 213 -3.42 -21.02 -14.64
N LEU A 214 -2.24 -20.40 -14.51
CA LEU A 214 -1.51 -20.31 -13.26
C LEU A 214 -1.90 -19.06 -12.45
N LEU A 215 -1.81 -19.20 -11.13
CA LEU A 215 -1.93 -18.09 -10.18
C LEU A 215 -0.58 -17.33 -10.12
N VAL A 216 -0.25 -16.63 -11.20
CA VAL A 216 1.02 -15.89 -11.34
C VAL A 216 0.75 -14.43 -11.63
N ASN A 217 1.63 -13.57 -11.13
CA ASN A 217 1.58 -12.14 -11.43
C ASN A 217 2.11 -11.89 -12.85
N LEU A 218 1.38 -11.11 -13.65
CA LEU A 218 1.78 -10.81 -15.02
C LEU A 218 2.80 -9.65 -15.09
N TYR A 219 2.76 -8.74 -14.13
CA TYR A 219 3.62 -7.56 -14.09
C TYR A 219 5.07 -7.90 -13.75
N GLU A 220 5.30 -8.73 -12.73
CA GLU A 220 6.62 -8.99 -12.15
C GLU A 220 7.65 -9.53 -13.16
N PRO A 221 7.34 -10.53 -14.01
CA PRO A 221 8.29 -11.00 -15.02
C PRO A 221 8.66 -9.91 -16.04
N ILE A 222 7.68 -9.09 -16.43
CA ILE A 222 7.86 -8.03 -17.43
C ILE A 222 8.70 -6.89 -16.85
N ALA A 223 8.37 -6.44 -15.64
CA ALA A 223 9.14 -5.45 -14.90
C ALA A 223 10.59 -5.90 -14.67
N THR A 224 10.78 -7.17 -14.26
CA THR A 224 12.11 -7.76 -14.05
C THR A 224 12.95 -7.72 -15.32
N ASN A 225 12.38 -8.11 -16.46
CA ASN A 225 13.10 -8.12 -17.74
C ASN A 225 13.44 -6.71 -18.23
N ALA A 226 12.53 -5.75 -18.06
CA ALA A 226 12.79 -4.34 -18.32
C ALA A 226 13.97 -3.82 -17.49
N ILE A 227 14.00 -4.13 -16.18
CA ILE A 227 15.10 -3.77 -15.28
C ILE A 227 16.41 -4.42 -15.74
N GLY A 228 16.41 -5.72 -16.07
CA GLY A 228 17.59 -6.44 -16.53
C GLY A 228 18.25 -5.80 -17.76
N ARG A 229 17.45 -5.39 -18.75
CA ARG A 229 17.96 -4.66 -19.92
C ARG A 229 18.50 -3.27 -19.55
N ALA A 230 17.80 -2.56 -18.67
CA ALA A 230 18.24 -1.27 -18.18
C ALA A 230 19.55 -1.39 -17.37
N VAL A 231 19.79 -2.48 -16.64
CA VAL A 231 21.07 -2.72 -15.93
C VAL A 231 22.26 -2.56 -16.89
N ILE A 232 22.19 -3.10 -18.10
CA ILE A 232 23.27 -2.98 -19.12
C ILE A 232 23.14 -1.74 -20.03
N GLY A 233 22.24 -0.82 -19.70
CA GLY A 233 22.07 0.45 -20.42
C GLY A 233 21.33 0.32 -21.75
N LYS A 234 20.65 -0.80 -21.99
CA LYS A 234 19.82 -1.01 -23.19
C LYS A 234 18.40 -0.54 -22.95
N SER A 235 17.69 -0.22 -24.04
CA SER A 235 16.26 0.12 -23.99
C SER A 235 15.46 -1.05 -23.39
N PRO A 236 14.50 -0.80 -22.48
CA PRO A 236 13.66 -1.85 -21.89
C PRO A 236 12.57 -2.37 -22.82
N MET A 237 12.20 -1.63 -23.87
CA MET A 237 11.00 -1.87 -24.69
C MET A 237 10.90 -3.27 -25.32
N PRO A 238 11.98 -3.88 -25.85
CA PRO A 238 11.86 -5.19 -26.46
C PRO A 238 11.66 -6.32 -25.46
N LEU A 239 11.80 -6.04 -24.15
CA LEU A 239 11.69 -6.91 -22.97
C LEU A 239 12.63 -8.13 -22.95
N ARG A 240 12.74 -8.87 -24.05
CA ARG A 240 13.59 -10.05 -24.19
C ARG A 240 15.03 -9.77 -23.80
N VAL A 241 15.60 -10.65 -22.97
CA VAL A 241 17.02 -10.68 -22.63
C VAL A 241 17.66 -11.86 -23.36
N SER A 242 18.58 -11.58 -24.28
CA SER A 242 19.38 -12.59 -24.98
C SER A 242 20.42 -13.27 -24.07
N GLU A 243 21.05 -14.34 -24.53
CA GLU A 243 22.15 -14.99 -23.77
C GLU A 243 23.34 -14.05 -23.62
N GLU A 244 23.67 -13.31 -24.68
CA GLU A 244 24.75 -12.32 -24.66
C GLU A 244 24.47 -11.21 -23.65
N GLU A 245 23.23 -10.71 -23.62
CA GLU A 245 22.79 -9.72 -22.63
C GLU A 245 22.79 -10.25 -21.21
N ARG A 246 22.39 -11.52 -21.00
CA ARG A 246 22.50 -12.16 -19.69
C ARG A 246 23.95 -12.21 -19.21
N VAL A 247 24.90 -12.58 -20.07
CA VAL A 247 26.33 -12.60 -19.73
C VAL A 247 26.81 -11.19 -19.34
N GLU A 248 26.39 -10.14 -20.06
CA GLU A 248 26.69 -8.76 -19.71
C GLU A 248 26.09 -8.36 -18.34
N ILE A 249 24.85 -8.76 -18.04
CA ILE A 249 24.20 -8.51 -16.75
C ILE A 249 24.96 -9.24 -15.62
N VAL A 250 25.32 -10.51 -15.81
CA VAL A 250 26.11 -11.29 -14.85
C VAL A 250 27.45 -10.61 -14.59
N ALA A 251 28.17 -10.19 -15.64
CA ALA A 251 29.45 -9.50 -15.51
C ALA A 251 29.31 -8.19 -14.73
N ARG A 252 28.27 -7.40 -15.02
CA ARG A 252 28.04 -6.10 -14.37
C ARG A 252 27.62 -6.24 -12.90
N LEU A 253 26.72 -7.16 -12.58
CA LEU A 253 26.23 -7.33 -11.21
C LEU A 253 27.19 -8.16 -10.35
N GLY A 254 27.90 -9.12 -10.95
CA GLY A 254 28.87 -9.98 -10.28
C GLY A 254 30.14 -9.26 -9.83
N SER A 255 30.49 -8.13 -10.45
CA SER A 255 31.61 -7.28 -10.01
C SER A 255 31.28 -6.40 -8.79
N LEU A 256 30.03 -6.39 -8.33
CA LEU A 256 29.53 -5.50 -7.29
C LEU A 256 29.25 -6.27 -5.99
N ASP A 257 29.37 -5.57 -4.87
CA ASP A 257 28.83 -6.01 -3.59
C ASP A 257 27.30 -5.84 -3.54
N GLU A 258 26.67 -6.32 -2.47
CA GLU A 258 25.21 -6.27 -2.30
C GLU A 258 24.65 -4.84 -2.41
N THR A 259 25.29 -3.88 -1.73
CA THR A 259 24.89 -2.46 -1.77
C THR A 259 25.02 -1.89 -3.19
N GLY A 260 26.12 -2.20 -3.88
CA GLY A 260 26.35 -1.79 -5.26
C GLY A 260 25.33 -2.37 -6.24
N ARG A 261 24.96 -3.65 -6.08
CA ARG A 261 23.91 -4.30 -6.88
C ARG A 261 22.56 -3.65 -6.68
N ALA A 262 22.16 -3.44 -5.42
CA ALA A 262 20.91 -2.77 -5.07
C ALA A 262 20.82 -1.38 -5.73
N ARG A 263 21.89 -0.58 -5.64
CA ARG A 263 21.95 0.74 -6.27
C ARG A 263 21.80 0.67 -7.79
N VAL A 264 22.52 -0.24 -8.47
CA VAL A 264 22.44 -0.38 -9.93
C VAL A 264 21.05 -0.82 -10.39
N LEU A 265 20.38 -1.69 -9.63
CA LEU A 265 19.01 -2.12 -9.91
C LEU A 265 18.00 -0.98 -9.70
N LEU A 266 18.15 -0.18 -8.64
CA LEU A 266 17.31 1.00 -8.41
C LEU A 266 17.48 2.05 -9.51
N GLU A 267 18.72 2.32 -9.93
CA GLU A 267 19.00 3.20 -11.08
C GLU A 267 18.45 2.63 -12.40
N ALA A 268 18.42 1.31 -12.55
CA ALA A 268 17.80 0.66 -13.69
C ALA A 268 16.27 0.80 -13.67
N ALA A 269 15.62 0.60 -12.52
CA ALA A 269 14.18 0.80 -12.34
C ALA A 269 13.74 2.24 -12.67
N LEU A 270 14.53 3.24 -12.26
CA LEU A 270 14.29 4.65 -12.63
C LEU A 270 14.37 4.86 -14.14
N ARG A 271 15.42 4.34 -14.79
CA ARG A 271 15.58 4.41 -16.25
C ARG A 271 14.47 3.69 -17.00
N VAL A 272 13.95 2.58 -16.48
CA VAL A 272 12.77 1.91 -17.03
C VAL A 272 11.57 2.85 -16.96
N SER A 273 11.30 3.42 -15.78
CA SER A 273 10.16 4.33 -15.57
C SER A 273 10.19 5.51 -16.55
N GLU A 274 11.36 6.14 -16.72
CA GLU A 274 11.57 7.22 -17.69
C GLU A 274 11.34 6.75 -19.14
N ALA A 275 11.90 5.59 -19.51
CA ALA A 275 11.82 5.08 -20.88
C ALA A 275 10.40 4.67 -21.29
N VAL A 276 9.58 4.19 -20.35
CA VAL A 276 8.18 3.79 -20.60
C VAL A 276 7.18 4.92 -20.35
N GLY A 277 7.65 6.11 -19.95
CA GLY A 277 6.82 7.29 -19.70
C GLY A 277 5.96 7.21 -18.44
N VAL A 278 6.41 6.49 -17.41
CA VAL A 278 5.74 6.46 -16.10
C VAL A 278 6.08 7.74 -15.36
N ASP A 279 5.09 8.63 -15.25
CA ASP A 279 5.26 9.96 -14.64
C ASP A 279 4.74 10.05 -13.20
N ASP A 280 3.89 9.11 -12.78
CA ASP A 280 3.35 9.04 -11.43
C ASP A 280 4.41 8.52 -10.43
N ASP A 281 4.64 9.27 -9.35
CA ASP A 281 5.63 8.93 -8.33
C ASP A 281 5.28 7.61 -7.60
N GLY A 282 3.99 7.32 -7.43
CA GLY A 282 3.53 6.06 -6.84
C GLY A 282 3.89 4.85 -7.70
N ALA A 283 3.66 4.93 -9.01
CA ALA A 283 4.03 3.88 -9.96
C ALA A 283 5.57 3.69 -10.06
N ARG A 284 6.34 4.78 -9.99
CA ARG A 284 7.81 4.71 -9.93
C ARG A 284 8.29 4.00 -8.67
N GLU A 285 7.70 4.32 -7.52
CA GLU A 285 8.05 3.65 -6.27
C GLU A 285 7.61 2.18 -6.27
N TYR A 286 6.46 1.85 -6.88
CA TYR A 286 6.02 0.47 -7.07
C TYR A 286 7.05 -0.37 -7.85
N LEU A 287 7.62 0.17 -8.95
CA LEU A 287 8.67 -0.52 -9.69
C LEU A 287 9.99 -0.63 -8.88
N ARG A 288 10.33 0.37 -8.08
CA ARG A 288 11.53 0.32 -7.22
C ARG A 288 11.38 -0.67 -6.08
N ALA A 289 10.19 -0.83 -5.53
CA ALA A 289 9.89 -1.78 -4.46
C ALA A 289 10.08 -3.25 -4.88
N LEU A 290 10.12 -3.54 -6.19
CA LEU A 290 10.49 -4.84 -6.72
C LEU A 290 11.98 -5.18 -6.52
N VAL A 291 12.88 -4.18 -6.40
CA VAL A 291 14.32 -4.43 -6.32
C VAL A 291 14.73 -5.28 -5.10
N PRO A 292 14.26 -5.00 -3.86
CA PRO A 292 14.50 -5.87 -2.71
C PRO A 292 14.07 -7.32 -2.91
N GLU A 293 12.99 -7.57 -3.66
CA GLU A 293 12.49 -8.93 -3.95
C GLU A 293 13.33 -9.65 -5.01
N LEU A 294 13.94 -8.90 -5.94
CA LEU A 294 14.82 -9.45 -6.97
C LEU A 294 16.23 -9.77 -6.47
N LEU A 295 16.72 -9.03 -5.47
CA LEU A 295 18.10 -9.17 -4.99
C LEU A 295 18.46 -10.61 -4.60
N PRO A 296 17.70 -11.32 -3.74
CA PRO A 296 18.00 -12.71 -3.39
C PRO A 296 18.02 -13.65 -4.59
N ARG A 297 17.12 -13.45 -5.57
CA ARG A 297 17.05 -14.26 -6.79
C ARG A 297 18.26 -14.03 -7.70
N ILE A 298 18.68 -12.78 -7.82
CA ILE A 298 19.88 -12.39 -8.57
C ILE A 298 21.12 -12.98 -7.91
N GLU A 299 21.25 -12.85 -6.60
CA GLU A 299 22.39 -13.39 -5.86
C GLU A 299 22.52 -14.90 -6.00
N ALA A 300 21.40 -15.62 -5.86
CA ALA A 300 21.36 -17.05 -6.08
C ALA A 300 21.74 -17.43 -7.52
N GLY A 301 21.30 -16.66 -8.52
CA GLY A 301 21.62 -16.90 -9.94
C GLY A 301 23.04 -16.49 -10.34
N LEU A 302 23.68 -15.56 -9.61
CA LEU A 302 25.07 -15.17 -9.86
C LEU A 302 26.07 -16.27 -9.45
N VAL A 303 25.75 -17.12 -8.48
CA VAL A 303 26.62 -18.22 -8.03
C VAL A 303 26.91 -19.24 -9.15
N PRO A 304 25.91 -19.80 -9.86
CA PRO A 304 26.16 -20.61 -11.05
C PRO A 304 26.54 -19.77 -12.29
N GLY A 305 26.47 -18.43 -12.21
CA GLY A 305 26.66 -17.53 -13.33
C GLY A 305 25.50 -17.54 -14.34
N GLU A 306 24.33 -18.04 -13.92
CA GLU A 306 23.16 -18.23 -14.78
C GLU A 306 21.97 -17.46 -14.23
N LEU A 307 21.65 -16.32 -14.86
CA LEU A 307 20.46 -15.53 -14.53
C LEU A 307 19.23 -15.91 -15.39
N ARG A 308 19.22 -17.12 -15.95
CA ARG A 308 18.12 -17.62 -16.80
C ARG A 308 16.78 -17.75 -16.06
N GLY A 309 16.81 -17.99 -14.74
CA GLY A 309 15.62 -18.01 -13.90
C GLY A 309 15.12 -16.62 -13.45
N VAL A 310 15.82 -15.56 -13.86
CA VAL A 310 15.49 -14.17 -13.49
C VAL A 310 15.18 -13.32 -14.73
N PHE A 311 16.02 -13.41 -15.77
CA PHE A 311 15.90 -12.63 -17.02
C PHE A 311 15.76 -13.57 -18.23
N VAL A 312 14.66 -13.45 -18.98
CA VAL A 312 14.24 -14.40 -20.03
C VAL A 312 14.11 -13.81 -21.44
#